data_AF-A0A0R1W824-F1
#
_entry.id   AF-A0A0R1W824-F1
#
_cell.length_a   1.000
_cell.length_b   1.000
_cell.length_c   1.000
_cell.angle_alpha   90.00
_cell.angle_beta   90.00
_cell.angle_gamma   90.00
#
_symmetry.space_group_name_H-M   'P 1'
#
loop_
_entity.id
_entity.type
_entity.pdbx_description
1 polymer ?
#
loop_
_entity_poly.entity_id
_entity_poly.type
_entity_poly.pdbx_seq_one_letter_code
_entity_poly.pdbx_strand_id
1 'polypeptide(L)' 'MFFVLGATYLHTIQMFMRLVIYVVIGTAVLVVRHRHRKRNEKRMDRRTKKMMKNTPRDENGKYPWEK' A
#
# COMPACT_ATOMS: atom_id res chain seq x y z
N MET A 1 -49.14 -9.25 8.16
CA MET A 1 -48.13 -10.23 7.69
C MET A 1 -47.14 -9.62 6.69
N PHE A 2 -47.58 -8.93 5.63
CA PHE A 2 -46.68 -8.27 4.65
C PHE A 2 -45.74 -7.18 5.22
N PHE A 3 -46.19 -6.42 6.22
CA PHE A 3 -45.37 -5.37 6.86
C PHE A 3 -44.14 -5.92 7.62
N VAL A 4 -44.25 -7.11 8.20
CA VAL A 4 -43.16 -7.74 8.98
C VAL A 4 -42.05 -8.23 8.03
N LEU A 5 -42.42 -8.79 6.88
CA LEU A 5 -41.47 -9.23 5.85
C LEU A 5 -40.69 -8.05 5.25
N GLY A 6 -41.35 -6.90 5.04
CA GLY A 6 -40.68 -5.67 4.58
C GLY A 6 -39.67 -5.12 5.58
N ALA A 7 -40.00 -5.15 6.88
CA ALA A 7 -39.11 -4.67 7.94
C ALA A 7 -37.85 -5.54 8.09
N THR A 8 -37.99 -6.87 8.02
CA THR A 8 -36.84 -7.80 8.04
C THR A 8 -35.93 -7.63 6.83
N TYR A 9 -36.50 -7.31 5.66
CA TYR A 9 -35.75 -7.13 4.43
C TYR A 9 -34.85 -5.89 4.49
N LEU A 10 -35.38 -4.78 4.98
CA LEU A 10 -34.63 -3.53 5.19
C LEU A 10 -33.48 -3.71 6.19
N HIS A 11 -33.73 -4.43 7.29
CA HIS A 11 -32.71 -4.67 8.31
C HIS A 11 -31.57 -5.56 7.78
N THR A 12 -31.90 -6.55 6.95
CA THR A 12 -30.91 -7.44 6.31
C THR A 12 -30.03 -6.67 5.32
N ILE A 13 -30.64 -5.78 4.52
CA ILE A 13 -29.91 -4.93 3.57
C ILE A 13 -28.97 -3.95 4.30
N GLN A 14 -29.40 -3.37 5.42
CA GLN A 14 -28.56 -2.46 6.21
C GLN A 14 -27.31 -3.16 6.76
N MET A 15 -27.46 -4.40 7.25
CA MET A 15 -26.32 -5.20 7.74
C MET A 15 -25.39 -5.61 6.60
N PHE A 16 -25.93 -6.02 5.46
CA PHE A 16 -25.15 -6.36 4.28
C PHE A 16 -24.34 -5.15 3.76
N MET A 17 -24.97 -3.98 3.67
CA MET A 17 -24.30 -2.73 3.30
C MET A 17 -23.12 -2.40 4.21
N ARG A 18 -23.28 -2.54 5.54
CA ARG A 18 -22.17 -2.33 6.49
C ARG A 18 -21.01 -3.30 6.23
N LEU A 19 -21.32 -4.57 5.96
CA LEU A 19 -20.33 -5.61 5.68
C LEU A 19 -19.55 -5.32 4.38
N VAL A 20 -20.27 -4.92 3.32
CA VAL A 20 -19.68 -4.51 2.05
C VAL A 20 -18.74 -3.31 2.24
N ILE A 21 -19.13 -2.31 3.02
CA ILE A 21 -18.27 -1.14 3.30
C ILE A 21 -16.96 -1.58 3.96
N TYR A 22 -17.01 -2.44 4.98
CA TYR A 22 -15.79 -2.93 5.63
C TYR A 22 -14.90 -3.75 4.69
N VAL A 23 -15.50 -4.59 3.83
CA VAL A 23 -14.75 -5.34 2.81
C VAL A 23 -14.09 -4.40 1.81
N VAL A 24 -14.80 -3.39 1.34
CA VAL A 24 -14.25 -2.40 0.38
C VAL A 24 -13.08 -1.65 0.99
N ILE A 25 -13.21 -1.17 2.24
CA ILE A 25 -12.13 -0.47 2.94
C ILE A 25 -10.92 -1.41 3.15
N GLY A 26 -11.14 -2.64 3.62
CA GLY A 26 -10.07 -3.62 3.83
C GLY A 26 -9.32 -3.95 2.54
N THR A 27 -10.06 -4.19 1.45
CA THR A 27 -9.48 -4.48 0.13
C THR A 27 -8.72 -3.27 -0.41
N ALA A 28 -9.25 -2.06 -0.25
CA ALA A 28 -8.58 -0.83 -0.69
C ALA A 28 -7.24 -0.63 0.03
N VAL A 29 -7.18 -0.85 1.35
CA VAL A 29 -5.93 -0.76 2.13
C VAL A 29 -4.90 -1.79 1.64
N LEU A 30 -5.31 -3.02 1.37
CA LEU A 30 -4.41 -4.06 0.84
C LEU A 30 -3.87 -3.70 -0.55
N VAL A 31 -4.72 -3.18 -1.44
CA VAL A 31 -4.32 -2.73 -2.78
C VAL A 31 -3.33 -1.57 -2.70
N VAL A 32 -3.61 -0.57 -1.86
CA VAL A 32 -2.70 0.56 -1.62
C VAL A 32 -1.37 0.06 -1.06
N ARG A 33 -1.40 -0.81 -0.03
CA ARG A 33 -0.18 -1.41 0.54
C ARG A 33 0.65 -2.15 -0.51
N HIS A 34 0.01 -2.96 -1.35
CA HIS A 34 0.70 -3.71 -2.40
C HIS A 34 1.30 -2.78 -3.47
N ARG A 35 0.55 -1.75 -3.89
CA ARG A 35 1.01 -0.78 -4.89
C ARG A 35 2.17 0.09 -4.39
N HIS A 36 2.18 0.45 -3.10
CA HIS A 36 3.23 1.26 -2.49
C HIS A 36 4.52 0.45 -2.24
N ARG A 37 4.43 -0.84 -1.93
CA ARG A 37 5.61 -1.71 -1.70
C ARG A 37 6.56 -1.70 -2.91
N LYS A 38 6.04 -1.86 -4.14
CA LYS A 38 6.84 -1.85 -5.37
C LYS A 38 7.38 -0.46 -5.74
N ARG A 39 6.72 0.63 -5.29
CA ARG A 39 7.18 2.02 -5.56
C ARG A 39 8.31 2.45 -4.65
N ASN A 40 8.32 2.02 -3.38
CA ASN A 40 9.36 2.41 -2.43
C ASN A 40 10.72 1.78 -2.75
N GLU A 41 10.75 0.53 -3.18
CA GLU A 41 12.00 -0.16 -3.55
C GLU A 41 12.72 0.56 -4.70
N LYS A 42 12.00 0.88 -5.78
CA LYS A 42 12.56 1.61 -6.94
C LYS A 42 13.02 3.03 -6.58
N ARG A 43 12.38 3.68 -5.61
CA ARG A 43 12.78 5.02 -5.13
C ARG A 43 14.04 4.96 -4.28
N MET A 44 14.11 3.97 -3.38
CA MET A 44 15.30 3.67 -2.59
C MET A 44 16.50 3.41 -3.50
N ASP A 45 16.38 2.47 -4.45
CA ASP A 45 17.49 2.11 -5.35
C ASP A 45 17.97 3.30 -6.20
N ARG A 46 17.04 4.09 -6.74
CA ARG A 46 17.40 5.32 -7.47
C ARG A 46 18.12 6.34 -6.59
N ARG A 47 17.67 6.51 -5.34
CA ARG A 47 18.28 7.44 -4.39
C ARG A 47 19.67 6.96 -3.98
N THR A 48 19.82 5.66 -3.72
CA THR A 48 21.11 5.01 -3.43
C THR A 48 22.07 5.16 -4.59
N LYS A 49 21.66 4.85 -5.83
CA LYS A 49 22.49 5.06 -7.03
C LYS A 49 22.92 6.51 -7.20
N LYS A 50 22.02 7.47 -6.94
CA LYS A 50 22.35 8.89 -7.03
C LYS A 50 23.34 9.32 -5.94
N MET A 51 23.20 8.81 -4.72
CA MET A 51 24.18 9.04 -3.65
C MET A 51 25.54 8.42 -4.00
N MET A 52 25.57 7.15 -4.41
CA MET A 52 26.81 6.47 -4.81
C MET A 52 27.53 7.14 -5.98
N LYS A 53 26.79 7.76 -6.92
CA LYS A 53 27.36 8.54 -8.01
C LYS A 53 27.99 9.85 -7.54
N ASN A 54 27.40 10.47 -6.52
CA ASN A 54 27.85 11.75 -5.99
C ASN A 54 28.91 11.61 -4.88
N THR A 55 29.10 10.41 -4.33
CA THR A 55 30.18 10.14 -3.38
C THR A 55 31.53 10.19 -4.11
N PRO A 56 32.48 11.03 -3.68
CA PRO A 56 33.82 11.05 -4.27
C PRO A 56 34.48 9.67 -4.10
N ARG A 57 34.98 9.12 -5.20
CA ARG A 57 35.74 7.87 -5.23
C ARG A 57 37.23 8.18 -5.24
N ASP A 58 38.00 7.33 -4.58
CA ASP A 58 39.46 7.45 -4.53
C ASP A 58 40.09 7.10 -5.89
N GLU A 59 41.38 7.41 -6.12
CA GLU A 59 42.08 7.18 -7.41
C GLU A 59 42.04 5.73 -7.90
N ASN A 60 41.87 4.76 -6.99
CA ASN A 60 41.71 3.34 -7.29
C ASN A 60 40.24 2.90 -7.51
N GLY A 61 39.30 3.84 -7.56
CA GLY A 61 37.87 3.57 -7.75
C GLY A 61 37.15 2.98 -6.53
N LYS A 62 37.84 2.82 -5.39
CA LYS A 62 37.28 2.30 -4.12
C LYS A 62 36.44 3.36 -3.39
N TYR A 63 35.48 2.88 -2.59
CA TYR A 63 34.69 3.74 -1.71
C TYR A 63 35.50 4.20 -0.48
N PRO A 64 35.19 5.38 0.09
CA PRO A 64 36.00 5.96 1.17
C PRO A 64 36.04 5.15 2.48
N TRP A 65 35.12 4.20 2.66
CA TRP A 65 35.05 3.28 3.81
C TRP A 65 35.61 1.88 3.52
N GLU A 66 36.12 1.63 2.31
CA GLU A 66 36.84 0.39 1.96
C GLU A 66 38.36 0.50 2.21
N LYS A 67 38.79 1.58 2.89
CA LYS A 67 40.15 1.81 3.38
C LYS A 67 40.37 1.18 4.75
#